data_AF-A0A1F8XAI9-F1
#
_entry.id   AF-A0A1F8XAI9-F1
#
_cell.length_a   1.000
_cell.length_b   1.000
_cell.length_c   1.000
_cell.angle_alpha   90.00
_cell.angle_beta   90.00
_cell.angle_gamma   90.00
#
_symmetry.space_group_name_H-M   'P 1'
#
loop_
_entity.id
_entity.type
_entity.pdbx_description
1 polymer ?
#
loop_
_entity_poly.entity_id
_entity_poly.type
_entity_poly.pdbx_seq_one_letter_code
_entity_poly.pdbx_strand_id
1 'polypeptide(L)'
;MELSEQFFKELFWLKGDNLDKHGILKDLAADSGFRFSFRAAASKFKIIDESLQASVLVRYGGGDKLIEQLIKNGPERWLMRKLQRYAVNVPRYLLEKLIKSGEIEVLFEGIFAQSTISRYDQTLGLCYGTAIEPDDLIV
;
A
#
# COMPACT_ATOMS: atom_id res chain seq x y z
N MET A 1 6.25 -9.11 -29.75
CA MET A 1 5.50 -7.86 -29.96
C MET A 1 4.02 -8.13 -30.15
N GLU A 2 3.61 -9.12 -30.94
CA GLU A 2 2.19 -9.47 -31.12
C GLU A 2 1.53 -10.09 -29.87
N LEU A 3 2.25 -10.92 -29.12
CA LEU A 3 1.72 -11.57 -27.91
C LEU A 3 1.36 -10.58 -26.80
N SER A 4 2.14 -9.50 -26.66
CA SER A 4 1.87 -8.44 -25.69
C SER A 4 0.61 -7.66 -26.06
N GLU A 5 0.40 -7.36 -27.34
CA GLU A 5 -0.80 -6.63 -27.77
C GLU A 5 -2.08 -7.44 -27.59
N GLN A 6 -2.05 -8.74 -27.89
CA GLN A 6 -3.20 -9.62 -27.67
C GLN A 6 -3.56 -9.70 -26.19
N PHE A 7 -2.56 -9.87 -25.31
CA PHE A 7 -2.76 -9.86 -23.87
C PHE A 7 -3.42 -8.58 -23.36
N PHE A 8 -2.94 -7.41 -23.76
CA PHE A 8 -3.54 -6.14 -23.33
C PHE A 8 -4.94 -5.92 -23.89
N LYS A 9 -5.22 -6.38 -25.13
CA LYS A 9 -6.58 -6.32 -25.70
C LYS A 9 -7.55 -7.18 -24.93
N GLU A 10 -7.19 -8.43 -24.63
CA GLU A 10 -8.02 -9.34 -23.84
C GLU A 10 -8.23 -8.80 -22.42
N LEU A 11 -7.17 -8.30 -21.77
CA LEU A 11 -7.25 -7.69 -20.44
C LEU A 11 -8.17 -6.45 -20.43
N PHE A 12 -8.07 -5.61 -21.46
CA PHE A 12 -8.91 -4.42 -21.61
C PHE A 12 -10.39 -4.79 -21.76
N TRP A 13 -10.70 -5.78 -22.60
CA TRP A 13 -12.05 -6.31 -22.75
C TRP A 13 -12.60 -6.93 -21.46
N LEU A 14 -11.76 -7.68 -20.73
CA LEU A 14 -12.14 -8.34 -19.48
C LEU A 14 -12.41 -7.32 -18.36
N LYS A 15 -11.64 -6.24 -18.29
CA LYS A 15 -11.84 -5.16 -17.30
C LYS A 15 -13.03 -4.28 -17.66
N GLY A 16 -13.29 -4.01 -18.95
CA GLY A 16 -14.50 -3.32 -19.42
C GLY A 16 -14.80 -2.02 -18.65
N ASP A 17 -16.02 -1.91 -18.11
CA ASP A 17 -16.47 -0.74 -17.33
C ASP A 17 -15.65 -0.51 -16.03
N ASN A 18 -14.94 -1.52 -15.51
CA ASN A 18 -14.08 -1.34 -14.34
C ASN A 18 -12.84 -0.47 -14.62
N LEU A 19 -12.47 -0.28 -15.89
CA LEU A 19 -11.35 0.60 -16.26
C LEU A 19 -11.60 2.06 -15.84
N ASP A 20 -12.87 2.48 -15.78
CA ASP A 20 -13.28 3.80 -15.29
C ASP A 20 -14.20 3.67 -14.05
N LYS A 21 -13.86 2.77 -13.12
CA LYS A 21 -14.64 2.55 -11.88
C LYS A 21 -14.90 3.83 -11.07
N HIS A 22 -14.06 4.85 -11.23
CA HIS A 22 -14.18 6.14 -10.54
C HIS A 22 -14.88 7.22 -11.40
N GLY A 23 -15.26 6.94 -12.64
CA GLY A 23 -16.00 7.86 -13.50
C GLY A 23 -15.18 9.09 -13.91
N ILE A 24 -13.88 8.93 -14.09
CA ILE A 24 -12.91 9.98 -14.44
C ILE A 24 -13.12 10.44 -15.87
N LEU A 25 -13.51 9.54 -16.79
CA LEU A 25 -13.78 9.91 -18.18
C LEU A 25 -14.94 10.89 -18.29
N LYS A 26 -15.92 10.82 -17.38
CA LYS A 26 -17.03 11.78 -17.31
C LYS A 26 -16.55 13.17 -16.88
N ASP A 27 -15.60 13.25 -15.95
CA ASP A 27 -15.04 14.53 -15.51
C ASP A 27 -14.14 15.18 -16.58
N LEU A 28 -13.58 14.35 -17.47
CA LEU A 28 -12.74 14.76 -18.60
C LEU A 28 -13.51 14.87 -19.92
N ALA A 29 -14.82 14.57 -19.95
CA ALA A 29 -15.65 14.81 -21.10
C ALA A 29 -15.95 16.31 -21.20
N ALA A 30 -15.67 16.91 -22.36
CA ALA A 30 -15.98 18.30 -22.62
C ALA A 30 -17.50 18.53 -22.57
N ASP A 31 -17.95 19.54 -21.83
CA ASP A 31 -19.32 20.04 -22.00
C ASP A 31 -19.48 20.81 -23.33
N SER A 32 -20.69 21.26 -23.63
CA SER A 32 -20.99 22.04 -24.84
C SER A 32 -20.18 23.35 -24.97
N GLY A 33 -19.48 23.78 -23.92
CA GLY A 33 -18.59 24.93 -23.88
C GLY A 33 -17.11 24.57 -23.70
N PHE A 34 -16.69 23.33 -23.95
CA PHE A 34 -15.31 22.84 -23.76
C PHE A 34 -14.78 22.98 -22.33
N ARG A 35 -15.66 22.92 -21.33
CA ARG A 35 -15.27 22.95 -19.91
C ARG A 35 -14.99 21.54 -19.44
N PHE A 36 -13.93 21.40 -18.67
CA PHE A 36 -13.47 20.14 -18.09
C PHE A 36 -13.38 20.25 -16.57
N SER A 37 -13.76 19.19 -15.86
CA SER A 37 -13.71 19.15 -14.40
C SER A 37 -12.36 18.62 -13.89
N PHE A 38 -11.25 19.24 -14.31
CA PHE A 38 -9.89 18.78 -13.98
C PHE A 38 -9.63 18.61 -12.48
N ARG A 39 -10.20 19.48 -11.64
CA ARG A 39 -10.10 19.35 -10.17
C ARG A 39 -10.71 18.05 -9.66
N ALA A 40 -11.90 17.69 -10.17
CA ALA A 40 -12.60 16.48 -9.79
C ALA A 40 -11.85 15.24 -10.31
N ALA A 41 -11.44 15.27 -11.57
CA ALA A 41 -10.64 14.21 -12.19
C ALA A 41 -9.33 13.96 -11.40
N ALA A 42 -8.58 15.01 -11.07
CA ALA A 42 -7.34 14.90 -10.30
C ALA A 42 -7.55 14.36 -8.87
N SER A 43 -8.71 14.66 -8.27
CA SER A 43 -9.03 14.15 -6.92
C SER A 43 -9.41 12.66 -6.93
N LYS A 44 -9.99 12.18 -8.03
CA LYS A 44 -10.40 10.78 -8.23
C LYS A 44 -9.29 9.91 -8.82
N PHE A 45 -8.39 10.50 -9.62
CA PHE A 45 -7.28 9.79 -10.26
C PHE A 45 -6.17 9.49 -9.24
N LYS A 46 -6.40 8.46 -8.43
CA LYS A 46 -5.42 7.93 -7.47
C LYS A 46 -4.95 6.57 -7.95
N ILE A 47 -3.73 6.53 -8.51
CA ILE A 47 -3.09 5.26 -8.91
C ILE A 47 -2.88 4.37 -7.68
N ILE A 48 -2.47 4.98 -6.56
CA ILE A 48 -2.35 4.33 -5.26
C ILE A 48 -3.36 4.98 -4.33
N ASP A 49 -4.29 4.19 -3.80
CA ASP A 49 -5.16 4.65 -2.72
C ASP A 49 -4.42 4.51 -1.38
N GLU A 50 -3.80 5.60 -0.93
CA GLU A 50 -3.10 5.67 0.35
C GLU A 50 -4.01 5.31 1.54
N SER A 51 -5.33 5.46 1.42
CA SER A 51 -6.26 5.10 2.49
C SER A 51 -6.34 3.59 2.72
N LEU A 52 -6.05 2.79 1.69
CA LEU A 52 -6.05 1.33 1.76
C LEU A 52 -4.73 0.76 2.27
N GLN A 53 -3.72 1.59 2.51
CA GLN A 53 -2.40 1.17 2.96
C GLN A 53 -2.15 1.62 4.40
N ALA A 54 -1.32 0.86 5.09
CA ALA A 54 -0.83 1.21 6.42
C ALA A 54 0.68 0.95 6.48
N SER A 55 1.38 1.85 7.17
CA SER A 55 2.82 1.75 7.34
C SER A 55 3.13 0.84 8.53
N VAL A 56 3.93 -0.19 8.29
CA VAL A 56 4.36 -1.17 9.29
C VAL A 56 5.86 -1.07 9.45
N LEU A 57 6.32 -0.90 10.70
CA LEU A 57 7.73 -0.88 11.04
C LEU A 57 8.29 -2.31 11.07
N VAL A 58 9.37 -2.56 10.34
CA VAL A 58 10.00 -3.89 10.24
C VAL A 58 11.27 -3.97 11.07
N ARG A 59 11.49 -5.11 11.71
CA ARG A 59 12.67 -5.39 12.54
C ARG A 59 13.82 -5.86 11.66
N TYR A 60 14.24 -5.02 10.72
CA TYR A 60 15.34 -5.29 9.80
C TYR A 60 16.55 -4.39 10.07
N GLY A 61 17.74 -4.99 10.14
CA GLY A 61 18.99 -4.26 10.37
C GLY A 61 18.96 -3.41 11.65
N GLY A 62 19.14 -2.10 11.51
CA GLY A 62 19.08 -1.15 12.63
C GLY A 62 17.66 -0.83 13.13
N GLY A 63 16.62 -1.27 12.43
CA GLY A 63 15.22 -0.99 12.77
C GLY A 63 14.80 -1.59 14.10
N ASP A 64 15.31 -2.78 14.44
CA ASP A 64 14.97 -3.49 15.67
C ASP A 64 15.27 -2.65 16.93
N LYS A 65 16.49 -2.10 17.01
CA LYS A 65 16.90 -1.22 18.12
C LYS A 65 16.07 0.06 18.20
N LEU A 66 15.68 0.61 17.05
CA LEU A 66 14.85 1.82 17.01
C LEU A 66 13.40 1.53 17.43
N ILE A 67 12.87 0.36 17.08
CA ILE A 67 11.56 -0.11 17.54
C ILE A 67 11.59 -0.35 19.06
N GLU A 68 12.65 -0.95 19.60
CA GLU A 68 12.80 -1.08 21.05
C GLU A 68 12.85 0.27 21.77
N GLN A 69 13.56 1.25 21.20
CA GLN A 69 13.57 2.62 21.72
C GLN A 69 12.18 3.25 21.67
N LEU A 70 11.43 3.00 20.59
CA LEU A 70 10.06 3.48 20.42
C LEU A 70 9.12 2.90 21.48
N ILE A 71 9.25 1.60 21.78
CA ILE A 71 8.45 0.93 22.81
C ILE A 71 8.76 1.51 24.21
N LYS A 72 10.04 1.77 24.50
CA LYS A 72 10.48 2.25 25.82
C LYS A 72 10.16 3.74 26.05
N ASN A 73 10.39 4.57 25.05
CA ASN A 73 10.37 6.03 25.20
C ASN A 73 9.15 6.70 24.57
N GLY A 74 8.42 5.98 23.70
CA GLY A 74 7.31 6.52 22.92
C GLY A 74 7.74 7.23 21.62
N PRO A 75 6.76 7.70 20.82
CA PRO A 75 7.00 8.27 19.50
C PRO A 75 7.59 9.69 19.56
N GLU A 76 8.91 9.78 19.44
CA GLU A 76 9.62 11.06 19.26
C GLU A 76 9.84 11.40 17.77
N ARG A 77 9.76 12.69 17.39
CA ARG A 77 9.88 13.11 15.98
C ARG A 77 11.16 12.64 15.29
N TRP A 78 12.31 12.73 15.96
CA TRP A 78 13.58 12.28 15.38
C TRP A 78 13.64 10.76 15.24
N LEU A 79 13.02 10.03 16.16
CA LEU A 79 12.95 8.58 16.15
C LEU A 79 12.05 8.09 15.02
N MET A 80 10.86 8.68 14.88
CA MET A 80 9.95 8.38 13.76
C MET A 80 10.60 8.68 12.41
N ARG A 81 11.35 9.78 12.26
CA ARG A 81 12.10 10.09 11.03
C ARG A 81 13.19 9.06 10.73
N LYS A 82 13.85 8.50 11.74
CA LYS A 82 14.80 7.39 11.53
C LYS A 82 14.07 6.11 11.13
N LEU A 83 12.94 5.81 11.77
CA LEU A 83 12.14 4.62 11.52
C LEU A 83 11.49 4.58 10.14
N GLN A 84 11.31 5.73 9.47
CA GLN A 84 10.77 5.77 8.09
C GLN A 84 11.55 4.88 7.09
N ARG A 85 12.86 4.65 7.29
CA ARG A 85 13.65 3.75 6.42
C ARG A 85 13.43 2.26 6.70
N TYR A 86 12.76 1.96 7.79
CA TYR A 86 12.42 0.61 8.24
C TYR A 86 10.90 0.44 8.23
N ALA A 87 10.21 1.13 7.32
CA ALA A 87 8.77 1.09 7.18
C ALA A 87 8.41 0.48 5.82
N VAL A 88 7.46 -0.44 5.82
CA VAL A 88 6.87 -1.02 4.60
C VAL A 88 5.38 -0.69 4.57
N ASN A 89 4.84 -0.49 3.37
CA ASN A 89 3.40 -0.31 3.20
C ASN A 89 2.75 -1.67 3.03
N VAL A 90 1.70 -1.91 3.81
CA VAL A 90 0.91 -3.14 3.77
C VAL A 90 -0.56 -2.77 3.55
N PRO A 91 -1.28 -3.47 2.66
CA PRO A 91 -2.71 -3.28 2.52
C PRO A 91 -3.44 -3.47 3.85
N ARG A 92 -4.38 -2.59 4.19
CA ARG A 92 -5.09 -2.60 5.48
C ARG A 92 -5.81 -3.92 5.74
N TYR A 93 -6.43 -4.49 4.71
CA TYR A 93 -7.11 -5.79 4.84
C TYR A 93 -6.14 -6.91 5.26
N LEU A 94 -4.87 -6.81 4.81
CA LEU A 94 -3.82 -7.78 5.11
C LEU A 94 -3.21 -7.50 6.48
N LEU A 95 -2.99 -6.23 6.81
CA LEU A 95 -2.57 -5.80 8.14
C LEU A 95 -3.49 -6.37 9.23
N GLU A 96 -4.81 -6.30 9.04
CA GLU A 96 -5.76 -6.88 10.00
C GLU A 96 -5.59 -8.40 10.18
N LYS A 97 -5.27 -9.13 9.12
CA LYS A 97 -4.98 -10.57 9.19
C LYS A 97 -3.68 -10.84 9.94
N LEU A 98 -2.64 -10.05 9.68
CA LEU A 98 -1.33 -10.18 10.30
C LEU A 98 -1.34 -9.81 11.79
N ILE A 99 -2.18 -8.85 12.18
CA ILE A 99 -2.42 -8.55 13.60
C ILE A 99 -3.10 -9.74 14.27
N LYS A 100 -4.11 -10.35 13.63
CA LYS A 100 -4.80 -11.53 14.16
C LYS A 100 -3.89 -12.77 14.25
N SER A 101 -2.94 -12.94 13.33
CA SER A 101 -1.96 -14.03 13.38
C SER A 101 -0.82 -13.78 14.38
N GLY A 102 -0.70 -12.56 14.92
CA GLY A 102 0.36 -12.16 15.84
C GLY A 102 1.69 -11.83 15.15
N GLU A 103 1.72 -11.73 13.82
CA GLU A 103 2.92 -11.36 13.06
C GLU A 103 3.20 -9.85 13.14
N ILE A 104 2.15 -9.04 13.33
CA ILE A 104 2.24 -7.60 13.54
C ILE A 104 1.61 -7.23 14.89
N GLU A 105 2.28 -6.35 15.61
CA GLU A 105 1.83 -5.78 16.88
C GLU A 105 1.44 -4.31 16.70
N VAL A 106 0.39 -3.91 17.41
CA VAL A 106 -0.01 -2.50 17.54
C VAL A 106 0.78 -1.90 18.70
N LEU A 107 1.71 -1.00 18.42
CA LEU A 107 2.53 -0.37 19.47
C LEU A 107 1.85 0.86 20.07
N PHE A 108 1.31 1.70 19.20
CA PHE A 108 0.55 2.91 19.53
C PHE A 108 -0.58 3.09 18.52
N GLU A 109 -1.52 3.99 18.78
CA GLU A 109 -2.57 4.31 17.81
C GLU A 109 -1.96 4.74 16.47
N GLY A 110 -2.24 3.97 15.41
CA GLY A 110 -1.70 4.20 14.08
C GLY A 110 -0.24 3.80 13.86
N ILE A 111 0.42 3.17 14.84
CA ILE A 111 1.80 2.67 14.72
C ILE A 111 1.83 1.16 14.87
N PHE A 112 2.19 0.49 13.78
CA PHE A 112 2.28 -0.96 13.67
C PHE A 112 3.73 -1.39 13.56
N ALA A 113 4.11 -2.47 14.21
CA ALA A 113 5.45 -3.03 14.09
C ALA A 113 5.44 -4.54 13.98
N GLN A 114 6.44 -5.06 13.29
CA GLN A 114 6.69 -6.47 13.16
C GLN A 114 6.96 -7.12 14.53
N SER A 115 6.25 -8.21 14.84
CA SER A 115 6.50 -9.01 16.04
C SER A 115 7.83 -9.74 15.93
N THR A 116 8.47 -9.98 17.07
CA THR A 116 9.72 -10.76 17.21
C THR A 116 9.58 -12.21 16.71
N ILE A 117 8.35 -12.72 16.59
CA ILE A 117 8.06 -14.09 16.12
C ILE A 117 8.06 -14.19 14.60
N SER A 118 7.78 -13.09 13.90
CA SER A 118 7.68 -13.09 12.44
C SER A 118 9.05 -13.00 11.76
N ARG A 119 9.18 -13.61 10.58
CA ARG A 119 10.41 -13.60 9.79
C ARG A 119 10.31 -12.58 8.65
N TYR A 120 11.26 -11.64 8.62
CA TYR A 120 11.53 -10.80 7.45
C TYR A 120 12.59 -11.47 6.58
N ASP A 121 12.30 -11.72 5.31
CA ASP A 121 13.27 -12.30 4.36
C ASP A 121 14.07 -11.18 3.68
N GLN A 122 15.38 -11.34 3.52
CA GLN A 122 16.24 -10.31 2.94
C GLN A 122 16.05 -10.14 1.43
N THR A 123 15.56 -11.18 0.74
CA THR A 123 15.35 -11.20 -0.70
C THR A 123 13.88 -10.94 -1.03
N LEU A 124 12.96 -11.56 -0.27
CA LEU A 124 11.52 -11.52 -0.52
C LEU A 124 10.77 -10.45 0.29
N GLY A 125 11.40 -9.86 1.29
CA GLY A 125 10.78 -8.86 2.16
C GLY A 125 9.86 -9.47 3.23
N LEU A 126 8.77 -8.77 3.55
CA LEU A 126 7.77 -9.26 4.50
C LEU A 126 6.98 -10.40 3.84
N CYS A 127 7.14 -11.63 4.33
CA CYS A 127 6.49 -12.81 3.77
C CYS A 127 5.11 -13.00 4.38
N TYR A 128 4.08 -12.80 3.56
CA TYR A 128 2.69 -13.08 3.91
C TYR A 128 2.41 -14.54 3.56
N GLY A 129 2.02 -15.39 4.52
CA GLY A 129 1.82 -16.83 4.30
C GLY A 129 0.72 -17.24 3.30
N THR A 130 0.21 -16.32 2.48
CA THR A 130 -0.86 -16.52 1.48
C THR A 130 -0.53 -15.77 0.18
N ALA A 131 -0.97 -16.31 -0.96
CA ALA A 131 -0.83 -15.65 -2.26
C ALA A 131 -1.50 -14.27 -2.26
N ILE A 132 -0.73 -13.23 -2.61
CA ILE A 132 -1.23 -11.86 -2.82
C ILE A 132 -1.75 -11.78 -4.25
N GLU A 133 -2.93 -11.18 -4.45
CA GLU A 133 -3.41 -10.93 -5.80
C GLU A 133 -2.49 -9.93 -6.52
N PRO A 134 -2.22 -10.10 -7.83
CA PRO A 134 -1.33 -9.20 -8.56
C PRO A 134 -1.76 -7.72 -8.48
N ASP A 135 -3.07 -7.46 -8.39
CA ASP A 135 -3.65 -6.11 -8.27
C ASP A 135 -3.31 -5.45 -6.91
N ASP A 136 -2.86 -6.21 -5.91
CA ASP A 136 -2.43 -5.73 -4.59
C ASP A 136 -0.90 -5.54 -4.47
N LEU A 137 -0.13 -5.99 -5.47
CA LEU A 137 1.32 -5.79 -5.53
C LEU A 137 1.63 -4.42 -6.14
N ILE A 138 2.14 -3.50 -5.32
CA ILE A 138 2.61 -2.20 -5.79
C ILE A 138 4.12 -2.33 -6.11
N VAL A 139 4.49 -2.15 -7.38
CA VAL A 139 5.89 -2.00 -7.84
C VAL A 139 6.18 -0.54 -8.14
#